data_AF-W9TCY6-F1
#
_entry.id   AF-W9TCY6-F1
#
_cell.length_a   1.000
_cell.length_b   1.000
_cell.length_c   1.000
_cell.angle_alpha   90.00
_cell.angle_beta   90.00
_cell.angle_gamma   90.00
#
_symmetry.space_group_name_H-M   'P 1'
#
loop_
_entity.id
_entity.type
_entity.pdbx_description
1 polymer ?
#
loop_
_entity_poly.entity_id
_entity_poly.type
_entity_poly.pdbx_seq_one_letter_code
_entity_poly.pdbx_strand_id
1 'polypeptide(L)'
;MTISEAAKRHTAFDEFMQGLESDPAHSAGFAEARAWVADALYGEEEDTMKTLRLKRGLTQVKLAAAMDTSQAQIAKIESGRHDPSMTTCRKLSKALGVSLDSISAALERQADLNERRVSK
;
A
#
# COMPACT_ATOMS: atom_id res chain seq x y z
N MET A 1 19.91 -22.05 8.19
CA MET A 1 20.22 -21.05 7.14
C MET A 1 20.69 -19.80 7.85
N THR A 2 21.95 -19.38 7.69
CA THR A 2 22.51 -18.25 8.43
C THR A 2 22.03 -16.93 7.81
N ILE A 3 21.24 -16.15 8.56
CA ILE A 3 20.69 -14.86 8.10
C ILE A 3 21.82 -13.81 8.12
N SER A 4 21.92 -12.98 7.07
CA SER A 4 22.95 -11.93 6.97
C SER A 4 22.73 -10.81 8.00
N GLU A 5 23.79 -10.12 8.41
CA GLU A 5 23.68 -8.97 9.33
C GLU A 5 22.79 -7.85 8.80
N ALA A 6 22.80 -7.60 7.49
CA ALA A 6 21.88 -6.65 6.85
C ALA A 6 20.41 -7.09 6.99
N ALA A 7 20.13 -8.38 6.82
CA ALA A 7 18.78 -8.92 6.99
C ALA A 7 18.31 -8.88 8.46
N LYS A 8 19.20 -9.15 9.43
CA LYS A 8 18.90 -9.03 10.87
C LYS A 8 18.57 -7.60 11.30
N ARG A 9 19.27 -6.61 10.73
CA ARG A 9 18.98 -5.18 11.00
C ARG A 9 17.62 -4.76 10.45
N HIS A 10 17.22 -5.30 9.30
CA HIS A 10 15.90 -5.03 8.72
C HIS A 10 14.78 -5.63 9.58
N THR A 11 14.93 -6.87 10.04
CA THR A 11 13.92 -7.51 10.91
C THR A 11 13.75 -6.79 12.24
N ALA A 12 14.83 -6.26 12.83
CA ALA A 12 14.74 -5.50 14.07
C ALA A 12 13.92 -4.19 13.91
N PHE A 13 14.04 -3.52 12.76
CA PHE A 13 13.23 -2.33 12.47
C PHE A 13 11.77 -2.70 12.22
N ASP A 14 11.51 -3.77 11.45
CA ASP A 14 10.16 -4.24 11.18
C ASP A 14 9.43 -4.66 12.47
N GLU A 15 10.11 -5.39 13.37
CA GLU A 15 9.57 -5.76 14.69
C GLU A 15 9.30 -4.53 15.57
N PHE A 16 10.21 -3.56 15.58
CA PHE A 16 10.02 -2.31 16.30
C PHE A 16 8.79 -1.54 15.77
N MET A 17 8.68 -1.39 14.45
CA MET A 17 7.53 -0.75 13.82
C MET A 17 6.24 -1.51 14.06
N GLN A 18 6.26 -2.84 14.05
CA GLN A 18 5.11 -3.67 14.38
C GLN A 18 4.68 -3.47 15.84
N GLY A 19 5.63 -3.37 16.77
CA GLY A 19 5.38 -3.04 18.17
C GLY A 19 4.69 -1.69 18.32
N LEU A 20 5.23 -0.65 17.69
CA LEU A 20 4.62 0.68 17.66
C LEU A 20 3.23 0.68 17.00
N GLU A 21 3.04 -0.08 15.93
CA GLU A 21 1.75 -0.16 15.25
C GLU A 21 0.68 -0.94 16.02
N SER A 22 1.08 -1.83 16.93
CA SER A 22 0.19 -2.62 17.77
C SER A 22 -0.22 -1.89 19.04
N ASP A 23 0.56 -0.89 19.45
CA ASP A 23 0.22 -0.01 20.57
C ASP A 23 -0.92 0.95 20.16
N PRO A 24 -2.10 0.88 20.83
CA PRO A 24 -3.21 1.78 20.56
C PRO A 24 -2.84 3.26 20.64
N ALA A 25 -1.90 3.63 21.54
CA ALA A 25 -1.48 5.02 21.72
C ALA A 25 -0.77 5.60 20.48
N HIS A 26 -0.11 4.75 19.69
CA HIS A 26 0.69 5.17 18.54
C HIS A 26 -0.01 4.87 17.20
N SER A 27 -0.80 3.79 17.14
CA SER A 27 -1.40 3.29 15.90
C SER A 27 -2.29 4.32 15.18
N ALA A 28 -3.08 5.10 15.93
CA ALA A 28 -3.95 6.14 15.39
C ALA A 28 -3.14 7.29 14.77
N GLY A 29 -2.10 7.78 15.47
CA GLY A 29 -1.22 8.83 14.97
C GLY A 29 -0.48 8.43 13.70
N PHE A 30 -0.04 7.17 13.59
CA PHE A 30 0.56 6.68 12.35
C PHE A 30 -0.44 6.58 11.20
N ALA A 31 -1.67 6.14 11.47
CA ALA A 31 -2.72 6.07 10.45
C ALA A 31 -3.04 7.46 9.91
N GLU A 32 -3.18 8.45 10.80
CA GLU A 32 -3.36 9.86 10.46
C GLU A 32 -2.16 10.39 9.67
N ALA A 33 -0.94 10.13 10.12
CA ALA A 33 0.28 10.57 9.43
C ALA A 33 0.36 9.99 8.00
N ARG A 34 -0.04 8.73 7.78
CA ARG A 34 -0.08 8.14 6.43
C ARG A 34 -1.14 8.83 5.54
N ALA A 35 -2.31 9.15 6.08
CA ALA A 35 -3.32 9.89 5.34
C ALA A 35 -2.83 11.29 4.98
N TRP A 36 -2.23 12.00 5.95
CA TRP A 36 -1.59 13.29 5.72
C TRP A 36 -0.49 13.21 4.65
N VAL A 37 0.36 12.18 4.67
CA VAL A 37 1.39 11.98 3.61
C VAL A 37 0.73 11.80 2.24
N ALA A 38 -0.40 11.08 2.17
CA ALA A 38 -1.11 10.90 0.91
C ALA A 38 -1.56 12.25 0.33
N ASP A 39 -2.15 13.10 1.17
CA ASP A 39 -2.67 14.40 0.75
C ASP A 39 -1.55 15.43 0.50
N ALA A 40 -0.57 15.51 1.40
CA ALA A 40 0.51 16.50 1.33
C ALA A 40 1.50 16.25 0.18
N LEU A 41 1.75 14.98 -0.20
CA LEU A 41 2.69 14.64 -1.26
C LEU A 41 2.03 14.32 -2.60
N TYR A 42 0.76 13.90 -2.60
CA TYR A 42 0.07 13.42 -3.81
C TYR A 42 -1.31 14.05 -4.03
N GLY A 43 -1.71 15.05 -3.24
CA GLY A 43 -3.09 15.58 -3.26
C GLY A 43 -3.52 16.28 -4.55
N GLU A 44 -2.57 16.74 -5.37
CA GLU A 44 -2.86 17.34 -6.69
C GLU A 44 -2.86 16.30 -7.83
N GLU A 45 -2.50 15.06 -7.55
CA GLU A 45 -2.44 13.98 -8.53
C GLU A 45 -3.68 13.08 -8.48
N GLU A 46 -3.97 12.41 -9.60
CA GLU A 46 -4.92 11.29 -9.60
C GLU A 46 -4.44 10.16 -8.71
N ASP A 47 -5.40 9.49 -8.05
CA ASP A 47 -5.10 8.44 -7.09
C ASP A 47 -4.41 7.23 -7.75
N THR A 48 -3.45 6.66 -7.03
CA THR A 48 -2.85 5.35 -7.32
C THR A 48 -3.29 4.35 -6.26
N MET A 49 -3.06 3.05 -6.49
CA MET A 49 -3.30 2.04 -5.46
C MET A 49 -2.58 2.34 -4.14
N LYS A 50 -1.36 2.91 -4.23
CA LYS A 50 -0.59 3.33 -3.06
C LYS A 50 -1.26 4.49 -2.32
N THR A 51 -1.73 5.53 -3.02
CA THR A 51 -2.34 6.70 -2.34
C THR A 51 -3.68 6.32 -1.74
N LEU A 52 -4.52 5.53 -2.42
CA LEU A 52 -5.76 4.98 -1.85
C LEU A 52 -5.51 4.22 -0.54
N ARG A 53 -4.45 3.39 -0.49
CA ARG A 53 -4.06 2.70 0.73
C ARG A 53 -3.62 3.66 1.84
N LEU A 54 -2.79 4.66 1.50
CA LEU A 54 -2.27 5.61 2.47
C LEU A 54 -3.36 6.53 3.04
N LYS A 55 -4.33 6.96 2.21
CA LYS A 55 -5.53 7.71 2.66
C LYS A 55 -6.37 6.91 3.66
N ARG A 56 -6.33 5.58 3.60
CA ARG A 56 -6.94 4.68 4.60
C ARG A 56 -6.06 4.42 5.83
N GLY A 57 -4.89 5.06 5.91
CA GLY A 57 -3.97 4.90 7.02
C GLY A 57 -3.27 3.54 7.05
N LEU A 58 -3.36 2.74 5.98
CA LEU A 58 -2.92 1.34 5.97
C LEU A 58 -1.47 1.19 5.50
N THR A 59 -0.74 0.25 6.09
CA THR A 59 0.49 -0.31 5.50
C THR A 59 0.14 -1.39 4.48
N GLN A 60 1.12 -1.79 3.65
CA GLN A 60 0.94 -2.92 2.73
C GLN A 60 0.62 -4.22 3.49
N VAL A 61 1.22 -4.44 4.66
CA VAL A 61 0.94 -5.58 5.54
C VAL A 61 -0.51 -5.56 6.04
N LYS A 62 -0.99 -4.39 6.49
CA LYS A 62 -2.38 -4.24 6.96
C LYS A 62 -3.40 -4.45 5.83
N LEU A 63 -3.14 -3.93 4.63
CA LEU A 63 -3.99 -4.19 3.48
C LEU A 63 -3.95 -5.67 3.07
N ALA A 64 -2.78 -6.30 3.11
CA ALA A 64 -2.63 -7.73 2.81
C ALA A 64 -3.47 -8.59 3.76
N ALA A 65 -3.42 -8.30 5.06
CA ALA A 65 -4.25 -8.96 6.06
C ALA A 65 -5.75 -8.75 5.79
N ALA A 66 -6.18 -7.53 5.45
CA ALA A 66 -7.58 -7.25 5.10
C ALA A 66 -8.06 -7.96 3.82
N MET A 67 -7.14 -8.29 2.91
CA MET A 67 -7.42 -8.98 1.65
C MET A 67 -7.24 -10.50 1.70
N ASP A 68 -6.74 -11.03 2.83
CA ASP A 68 -6.31 -12.41 2.97
C ASP A 68 -5.28 -12.80 1.90
N THR A 69 -4.18 -12.05 1.85
CA THR A 69 -3.08 -12.25 0.90
C THR A 69 -1.73 -11.86 1.53
N SER A 70 -0.64 -11.91 0.75
CA SER A 70 0.70 -11.54 1.23
C SER A 70 1.05 -10.09 0.92
N GLN A 71 1.93 -9.49 1.73
CA GLN A 71 2.49 -8.15 1.47
C GLN A 71 3.13 -8.07 0.08
N ALA A 72 3.81 -9.14 -0.37
CA ALA A 72 4.43 -9.19 -1.69
C ALA A 72 3.39 -9.10 -2.83
N GLN A 73 2.20 -9.68 -2.66
CA GLN A 73 1.12 -9.53 -3.63
C GLN A 73 0.59 -8.08 -3.66
N ILE A 74 0.43 -7.44 -2.51
CA ILE A 74 0.06 -6.01 -2.45
C ILE A 74 1.12 -5.14 -3.13
N ALA A 75 2.40 -5.37 -2.87
CA ALA A 75 3.48 -4.65 -3.52
C ALA A 75 3.48 -4.85 -5.04
N LYS A 76 3.15 -6.06 -5.53
CA LYS A 76 3.01 -6.35 -6.95
C LYS A 76 1.84 -5.58 -7.57
N ILE A 77 0.69 -5.54 -6.91
CA ILE A 77 -0.49 -4.75 -7.34
C ILE A 77 -0.12 -3.26 -7.39
N GLU A 78 0.48 -2.72 -6.33
CA GLU A 78 0.88 -1.31 -6.26
C GLU A 78 1.97 -0.93 -7.25
N SER A 79 2.74 -1.90 -7.74
CA SER A 79 3.75 -1.64 -8.79
C SER A 79 3.13 -1.37 -10.16
N GLY A 80 1.85 -1.70 -10.39
CA GLY A 80 1.20 -1.59 -11.70
C GLY A 80 1.75 -2.55 -12.77
N ARG A 81 2.57 -3.54 -12.38
CA ARG A 81 3.17 -4.53 -13.31
C ARG A 81 2.30 -5.76 -13.52
N HIS A 82 1.11 -5.79 -12.94
CA HIS A 82 0.23 -6.94 -12.97
C HIS A 82 -1.21 -6.46 -12.98
N ASP A 83 -1.99 -6.97 -13.92
CA ASP A 83 -3.42 -6.77 -13.98
C ASP A 83 -4.13 -7.73 -12.98
N PRO A 84 -4.71 -7.21 -11.88
CA PRO A 84 -5.38 -8.04 -10.91
C PRO A 84 -6.73 -8.54 -11.43
N SER A 85 -7.10 -9.78 -11.06
CA SER A 85 -8.42 -10.31 -11.40
C SER A 85 -9.55 -9.45 -10.84
N MET A 86 -10.73 -9.50 -11.48
CA MET A 86 -11.93 -8.80 -10.99
C MET A 86 -12.31 -9.17 -9.55
N THR A 87 -12.07 -10.43 -9.13
CA THR A 87 -12.26 -10.87 -7.74
C THR A 87 -11.34 -10.12 -6.78
N THR A 88 -10.08 -9.91 -7.17
CA THR A 88 -9.12 -9.10 -6.41
C THR A 88 -9.55 -7.64 -6.33
N CYS A 89 -10.03 -7.06 -7.44
CA CYS A 89 -10.55 -5.69 -7.47
C CYS A 89 -11.73 -5.50 -6.50
N ARG A 90 -12.65 -6.46 -6.42
CA ARG A 90 -13.76 -6.43 -5.44
C ARG A 90 -13.26 -6.49 -4.00
N LYS A 91 -12.26 -7.32 -3.70
CA LYS A 91 -11.63 -7.36 -2.38
C LYS A 91 -10.96 -6.03 -2.03
N LEU A 92 -10.23 -5.43 -2.97
CA LEU A 92 -9.60 -4.12 -2.83
C LEU A 92 -10.63 -3.03 -2.54
N SER A 93 -11.68 -2.95 -3.37
CA SER A 93 -12.78 -2.00 -3.19
C SER A 93 -13.39 -2.10 -1.78
N LYS A 94 -13.65 -3.33 -1.30
CA LYS A 94 -14.16 -3.56 0.05
C LYS A 94 -13.16 -3.14 1.15
N ALA A 95 -11.90 -3.56 1.03
CA ALA A 95 -10.87 -3.29 2.04
C ALA A 95 -10.51 -1.80 2.13
N LEU A 96 -10.53 -1.11 0.98
CA LEU A 96 -10.22 0.32 0.87
C LEU A 96 -11.48 1.19 0.93
N GLY A 97 -12.68 0.61 1.01
CA GLY A 97 -13.95 1.34 1.08
C GLY A 97 -14.20 2.32 -0.08
N VAL A 98 -13.72 2.01 -1.29
CA VAL A 98 -13.89 2.82 -2.50
C VAL A 98 -14.63 2.06 -3.59
N SER A 99 -15.11 2.76 -4.62
CA SER A 99 -15.80 2.14 -5.75
C SER A 99 -14.85 1.28 -6.61
N LEU A 100 -15.41 0.36 -7.42
CA LEU A 100 -14.61 -0.37 -8.41
C LEU A 100 -14.03 0.57 -9.48
N ASP A 101 -14.73 1.65 -9.84
CA ASP A 101 -14.24 2.65 -10.78
C ASP A 101 -12.99 3.35 -10.23
N SER A 102 -12.99 3.68 -8.94
CA SER A 102 -11.80 4.22 -8.25
C SER A 102 -10.63 3.24 -8.27
N ILE A 103 -10.89 1.93 -8.17
CA ILE A 103 -9.84 0.90 -8.29
C ILE A 103 -9.31 0.84 -9.73
N SER A 104 -10.19 0.85 -10.74
CA SER A 104 -9.79 0.81 -12.16
C SER A 104 -8.90 2.01 -12.50
N ALA A 105 -9.39 3.23 -12.20
CA ALA A 105 -8.66 4.46 -12.45
C ALA A 105 -7.29 4.46 -11.76
N ALA A 106 -7.21 3.96 -10.52
CA ALA A 106 -5.95 3.90 -9.78
C ALA A 106 -4.93 2.89 -10.33
N LEU A 107 -5.39 1.79 -10.94
CA LEU A 107 -4.55 0.81 -11.62
C LEU A 107 -4.03 1.36 -12.95
N GLU A 108 -4.91 1.96 -13.75
CA GLU A 108 -4.58 2.62 -15.03
C GLU A 108 -3.56 3.74 -14.80
N ARG A 109 -3.82 4.62 -13.82
CA ARG A 109 -2.90 5.70 -13.43
C ARG A 109 -1.51 5.18 -13.08
N GLN A 110 -1.42 4.05 -12.38
CA GLN A 110 -0.13 3.47 -12.01
C GLN A 110 0.63 2.91 -13.22
N ALA A 111 -0.09 2.34 -14.20
CA ALA A 111 0.50 1.87 -15.46
C ALA A 111 1.06 3.06 -16.27
N ASP A 112 0.28 4.13 -16.44
CA ASP A 112 0.70 5.36 -17.12
C ASP A 112 1.97 5.96 -16.53
N LEU A 113 2.04 6.04 -15.19
CA LEU A 113 3.23 6.55 -14.50
C LEU A 113 4.47 5.69 -14.75
N ASN A 114 4.32 4.38 -14.90
CA ASN A 114 5.42 3.50 -15.22
C ASN A 114 5.89 3.70 -16.67
N GLU A 115 4.98 3.83 -17.62
CA GLU A 115 5.31 4.09 -19.03
C GLU A 115 6.08 5.41 -19.17
N ARG A 116 5.61 6.49 -18.55
CA ARG A 116 6.28 7.79 -18.55
C ARG A 116 7.70 7.75 -17.96
N ARG A 117 7.98 6.84 -17.03
CA ARG A 117 9.32 6.65 -16.44
C ARG A 117 10.26 5.86 -17.34
N VAL A 118 9.72 4.95 -18.16
CA VAL A 118 10.51 4.16 -19.13
C VAL A 118 10.87 5.00 -20.36
N SER A 119 9.99 5.92 -20.76
CA SER A 119 10.21 6.83 -21.90
C SER A 119 11.12 8.04 -21.61
N LYS A 120 11.72 8.12 -20.41
CA LYS A 120 12.53 9.24 -19.94
C LYS A 120 13.98 8.81 -19.77
#